data_AF-A0A934M3F1-F1
#
_entry.id   AF-A0A934M3F1-F1
#
_cell.length_a   1.000
_cell.length_b   1.000
_cell.length_c   1.000
_cell.angle_alpha   90.00
_cell.angle_beta   90.00
_cell.angle_gamma   90.00
#
_symmetry.space_group_name_H-M   'P 1'
#
loop_
_entity.id
_entity.type
_entity.pdbx_description
1 polymer ?
#
loop_
_entity_poly.entity_id
_entity_poly.type
_entity_poly.pdbx_seq_one_letter_code
_entity_poly.pdbx_strand_id
1 'polypeptide(L)' 'MQLKKAGSERILISNCSDCTNTVMSCAPKAGLGVYHHTDHIFRTVDHKLTRRLEE' A
#
# COMPACT_ATOMS: atom_id res chain seq x y z
N MET A 1 -14.32 -7.00 3.28
CA MET A 1 -13.21 -6.67 2.37
C MET A 1 -13.00 -7.84 1.41
N GLN A 2 -13.34 -7.68 0.13
CA GLN A 2 -13.32 -8.77 -0.86
C GLN A 2 -11.90 -9.29 -1.14
N LEU A 3 -10.90 -8.40 -1.18
CA LEU A 3 -9.49 -8.75 -1.42
C LEU A 3 -8.95 -9.77 -0.40
N LYS A 4 -9.21 -9.55 0.90
CA LYS A 4 -8.84 -10.52 1.95
C LYS A 4 -9.51 -11.88 1.74
N LYS A 5 -10.80 -11.88 1.38
CA LYS A 5 -11.56 -13.10 1.12
C LYS A 5 -11.08 -13.84 -0.13
N ALA A 6 -10.54 -13.10 -1.10
CA ALA A 6 -9.91 -13.64 -2.30
C ALA A 6 -8.46 -14.14 -2.07
N GLY A 7 -7.96 -14.09 -0.82
CA GLY A 7 -6.63 -14.57 -0.47
C GLY A 7 -5.49 -13.58 -0.72
N SER A 8 -5.79 -12.30 -0.98
CA SER A 8 -4.74 -11.28 -1.12
C SER A 8 -3.98 -11.12 0.21
N GLU A 9 -2.66 -11.20 0.15
CA GLU A 9 -1.79 -10.98 1.33
C GLU A 9 -1.50 -9.49 1.56
N ARG A 10 -1.40 -8.72 0.47
CA ARG A 10 -1.04 -7.30 0.50
C ARG A 10 -1.85 -6.51 -0.52
N ILE A 11 -2.01 -5.21 -0.27
CA ILE A 11 -2.68 -4.27 -1.18
C ILE A 11 -1.63 -3.34 -1.77
N LEU A 12 -1.63 -3.23 -3.11
CA LEU A 12 -0.89 -2.20 -3.82
C LEU A 12 -1.81 -1.02 -4.11
N ILE A 13 -1.39 0.19 -3.77
CA ILE A 13 -2.14 1.43 -4.01
C ILE A 13 -1.33 2.39 -4.87
N SER A 14 -1.99 3.09 -5.80
CA SER A 14 -1.35 4.11 -6.66
C SER A 14 -2.22 5.36 -6.78
N ASN A 15 -3.10 5.60 -5.81
CA ASN A 15 -4.11 6.65 -5.84
C ASN A 15 -3.59 7.96 -5.23
N CYS A 16 -4.38 9.04 -5.34
CA CYS A 16 -4.06 10.29 -4.66
C CYS A 16 -4.04 10.13 -3.14
N SER A 17 -3.41 11.06 -2.44
CA SER A 17 -3.26 11.02 -0.98
C SER A 17 -4.58 10.82 -0.24
N ASP A 18 -5.67 11.43 -0.72
CA ASP A 18 -6.98 11.32 -0.08
C ASP A 18 -7.56 9.90 -0.21
N CYS A 19 -7.41 9.28 -1.38
CA CYS A 19 -7.83 7.90 -1.59
C CYS A 19 -6.91 6.90 -0.86
N THR A 20 -5.65 7.27 -0.58
CA THR A 20 -4.74 6.48 0.27
C THR A 20 -5.27 6.43 1.70
N ASN A 21 -5.76 7.54 2.26
CA ASN A 21 -6.25 7.61 3.65
C ASN A 21 -7.40 6.62 3.93
N THR A 22 -8.33 6.46 2.98
CA THR A 22 -9.42 5.49 3.10
C THR A 22 -8.90 4.06 3.15
N VAL A 23 -7.92 3.72 2.32
CA VAL A 23 -7.32 2.37 2.29
C VAL A 23 -6.50 2.14 3.56
N MET A 24 -5.71 3.12 3.99
CA MET A 24 -4.92 3.07 5.22
C MET A 24 -5.77 2.96 6.48
N SER A 25 -7.02 3.45 6.47
CA SER A 25 -7.95 3.29 7.59
C SER A 25 -8.58 1.89 7.69
N CYS A 26 -8.74 1.22 6.54
CA CYS A 26 -9.47 -0.05 6.44
C CYS A 26 -8.53 -1.27 6.44
N ALA A 27 -7.49 -1.26 5.60
CA ALA A 27 -6.66 -2.43 5.32
C ALA A 27 -5.84 -2.94 6.52
N PRO A 28 -5.24 -2.08 7.37
CA PRO A 28 -4.54 -2.55 8.56
C PRO A 28 -5.46 -3.25 9.56
N LYS A 29 -6.70 -2.76 9.72
CA LYS A 29 -7.71 -3.42 10.57
C LYS A 29 -8.11 -4.79 10.05
N ALA A 30 -7.99 -5.00 8.74
CA ALA A 30 -8.18 -6.30 8.11
C ALA A 30 -6.91 -7.17 8.13
N GLY A 31 -5.79 -6.71 8.69
CA GLY A 31 -4.52 -7.44 8.72
C GLY A 31 -3.85 -7.54 7.35
N LEU A 32 -4.16 -6.64 6.42
CA LEU A 32 -3.52 -6.57 5.11
C LEU A 32 -2.46 -5.45 5.10
N GLY A 33 -1.25 -5.80 4.68
CA GLY A 33 -0.18 -4.82 4.47
C GLY A 33 -0.46 -3.96 3.23
N VAL A 34 -0.21 -2.66 3.32
CA VAL A 34 -0.44 -1.72 2.22
C VAL A 34 0.90 -1.18 1.72
N TYR A 35 1.09 -1.16 0.40
CA TYR A 35 2.27 -0.60 -0.26
C TYR A 35 1.84 0.35 -1.34
N HIS A 36 2.53 1.47 -1.45
CA HIS A 36 2.41 2.28 -2.65
C HIS A 36 3.02 1.53 -3.85
N HIS A 37 2.43 1.67 -5.03
CA HIS A 37 2.82 0.93 -6.23
C HIS A 37 4.28 1.17 -6.61
N THR A 38 4.75 2.43 -6.51
CA THR A 38 6.17 2.76 -6.74
C THR A 38 7.09 2.12 -5.70
N ASP A 39 6.68 2.10 -4.44
CA ASP A 39 7.50 1.57 -3.35
C ASP A 39 7.62 0.05 -3.45
N HIS A 40 6.55 -0.61 -3.89
CA HIS A 40 6.57 -2.02 -4.20
C HIS A 40 7.62 -2.33 -5.28
N ILE A 41 7.61 -1.61 -6.39
CA ILE A 41 8.57 -1.82 -7.48
C ILE A 41 10.00 -1.59 -6.97
N PHE A 42 10.26 -0.49 -6.28
CA PHE A 42 11.59 -0.17 -5.75
C PHE A 42 12.10 -1.23 -4.78
N ARG A 43 11.25 -1.73 -3.86
CA ARG A 43 11.64 -2.82 -2.96
C ARG A 43 11.92 -4.12 -3.72
N THR A 44 11.15 -4.42 -4.77
CA THR A 44 11.35 -5.62 -5.59
C THR A 44 12.70 -5.62 -6.31
N VAL A 45 13.16 -4.45 -6.77
CA VAL A 45 14.43 -4.31 -7.50
C VAL A 45 15.61 -3.84 -6.63
N ASP A 46 15.46 -3.90 -5.30
CA ASP A 46 16.45 -3.38 -4.33
C ASP A 46 16.92 -1.94 -4.63
N HIS A 47 15.97 -1.10 -5.05
CA HIS A 47 16.20 0.31 -5.34
C HIS A 47 15.81 1.18 -4.15
N LYS A 48 16.56 2.27 -3.96
CA LYS A 48 16.32 3.23 -2.88
C LYS A 48 14.93 3.86 -3.01
N LEU A 49 14.16 3.83 -1.92
CA LEU A 49 12.88 4.53 -1.84
C LEU A 49 13.11 6.04 -1.97
N THR A 50 12.55 6.64 -3.02
CA THR A 50 12.71 8.08 -3.31
C THR A 50 11.66 8.94 -2.61
N ARG A 51 10.51 8.35 -2.22
CA ARG A 51 9.44 9.06 -1.51
C ARG A 51 9.77 9.19 -0.03
N ARG A 52 9.88 10.43 0.44
CA ARG A 52 9.69 10.81 1.84
C ARG A 52 8.45 11.69 1.88
N LEU A 53 7.46 11.36 2.70
CA LEU A 53 6.45 12.33 3.08
C LEU A 53 7.15 13.28 4.06
N GLU A 54 7.22 14.56 3.73
CA GLU A 54 7.68 15.56 4.70
C GLU A 54 6.72 15.55 5.90
N GLU A 55 7.28 15.62 7.11
CA GLU A 55 6.52 15.65 8.37
C GLU A 55 5.65 16.89 8.51
#